data_AF-A0A948GKH2-F1
#
_entry.id   AF-A0A948GKH2-F1
#
_cell.length_a   1.000
_cell.length_b   1.000
_cell.length_c   1.000
_cell.angle_alpha   90.00
_cell.angle_beta   90.00
_cell.angle_gamma   90.00
#
_symmetry.space_group_name_H-M   'P 1'
#
loop_
_entity.id
_entity.type
_entity.pdbx_description
1 polymer ?
#
loop_
_entity_poly.entity_id
_entity_poly.type
_entity_poly.pdbx_seq_one_letter_code
_entity_poly.pdbx_strand_id
1 'polypeptide(L)'
;MRVIFRLTTRKGMNMKRILLGLFIFTSLGMANTGALAAGTLVIDNPSAISFSYYDGQPQTVTGTLSQGFWGSIFATGSGIFTATYLGNESGYVDKFSLGFGDGRLLESNVVGTSISMGIDAGTVDFSFSDTEGLGHKFRNGDAQFDAFGFAIMAGQTNQYGSFDYILGFNDLYAGDTDYDDFVVGINFAPVPEPQTYAMILAGLGLLGVSFRRRKSGMFD
;
A
#
# COMPACT_ATOMS: atom_id res chain seq x y z
N MET A 1 61.65 -35.87 -25.91
CA MET A 1 62.07 -35.46 -24.55
C MET A 1 61.07 -34.42 -24.06
N ARG A 2 60.10 -34.82 -23.23
CA ARG A 2 58.98 -33.98 -22.79
C ARG A 2 58.88 -34.13 -21.27
N VAL A 3 59.37 -33.13 -20.54
CA VAL A 3 59.40 -33.13 -19.08
C VAL A 3 58.12 -32.44 -18.59
N ILE A 4 57.34 -33.19 -17.82
CA ILE A 4 56.13 -32.73 -17.12
C ILE A 4 56.58 -31.94 -15.90
N PHE A 5 56.14 -30.68 -15.75
CA PHE A 5 56.29 -29.92 -14.51
C PHE A 5 54.92 -29.66 -13.87
N ARG A 6 54.78 -30.24 -12.66
CA ARG A 6 53.64 -30.19 -11.76
C ARG A 6 53.70 -28.88 -10.97
N LEU A 7 52.67 -28.05 -11.03
CA LEU A 7 52.58 -26.83 -10.19
C LEU A 7 51.95 -27.17 -8.84
N THR A 8 52.79 -27.18 -7.81
CA THR A 8 52.40 -27.22 -6.39
C THR A 8 52.12 -25.80 -5.89
N THR A 9 51.01 -25.64 -5.18
CA THR A 9 50.56 -24.40 -4.53
C THR A 9 51.55 -23.89 -3.48
N ARG A 10 51.77 -22.57 -3.44
CA ARG A 10 52.37 -21.87 -2.28
C ARG A 10 51.47 -20.74 -1.80
N LYS A 11 51.15 -20.84 -0.52
CA LYS A 11 50.48 -19.86 0.34
C LYS A 11 51.46 -18.73 0.73
N GLY A 12 51.06 -17.48 0.57
CA GLY A 12 51.82 -16.29 1.00
C GLY A 12 51.01 -15.01 0.77
N MET A 13 50.86 -14.20 1.81
CA MET A 13 49.83 -13.18 1.98
C MET A 13 50.40 -11.75 1.81
N ASN A 14 49.53 -10.79 1.44
CA ASN A 14 49.59 -9.31 1.52
C ASN A 14 50.28 -8.52 0.38
N MET A 15 49.52 -7.68 -0.37
CA MET A 15 49.27 -6.26 -0.01
C MET A 15 48.34 -5.52 -1.01
N LYS A 16 47.24 -4.95 -0.48
CA LYS A 16 46.56 -3.67 -0.81
C LYS A 16 46.32 -3.28 -2.29
N ARG A 17 45.09 -3.54 -2.78
CA ARG A 17 44.37 -2.62 -3.67
C ARG A 17 42.89 -2.58 -3.27
N ILE A 18 42.52 -1.47 -2.63
CA ILE A 18 41.12 -1.10 -2.36
C ILE A 18 40.51 -0.74 -3.72
N LEU A 19 39.57 -1.54 -4.20
CA LEU A 19 38.69 -1.15 -5.29
C LEU A 19 37.29 -1.03 -4.69
N LEU A 20 36.87 0.22 -4.46
CA LEU A 20 35.53 0.56 -3.99
C LEU A 20 34.57 0.38 -5.18
N GLY A 21 34.07 -0.83 -5.36
CA GLY A 21 32.99 -1.12 -6.31
C GLY A 21 31.66 -0.65 -5.72
N LEU A 22 31.17 0.49 -6.21
CA LEU A 22 29.82 0.97 -5.97
C LEU A 22 28.83 -0.05 -6.57
N PHE A 23 28.21 -0.88 -5.72
CA PHE A 23 27.11 -1.74 -6.13
C PHE A 23 25.86 -0.88 -6.31
N ILE A 24 25.56 -0.53 -7.57
CA ILE A 24 24.22 -0.09 -7.95
C ILE A 24 23.34 -1.34 -7.94
N PHE A 25 22.44 -1.43 -6.96
CA PHE A 25 21.38 -2.42 -6.96
C PHE A 25 20.36 -2.04 -8.05
N THR A 26 20.48 -2.65 -9.23
CA THR A 26 19.34 -2.80 -10.15
C THR A 26 18.53 -4.01 -9.69
N SER A 27 17.50 -3.80 -8.87
CA SER A 27 16.57 -4.86 -8.50
C SER A 27 15.54 -5.08 -9.61
N LEU A 28 15.91 -5.84 -10.64
CA LEU A 28 14.97 -6.70 -11.36
C LEU A 28 14.81 -7.96 -10.50
N GLY A 29 13.76 -7.99 -9.69
CA GLY A 29 13.47 -9.10 -8.78
C GLY A 29 12.02 -9.53 -8.92
N MET A 30 11.74 -10.36 -9.93
CA MET A 30 10.54 -11.21 -9.90
C MET A 30 10.83 -12.41 -8.99
N ALA A 31 10.24 -12.40 -7.80
CA ALA A 31 9.74 -13.55 -7.04
C ALA A 31 9.45 -13.08 -5.60
N ASN A 32 8.22 -12.68 -5.35
CA ASN A 32 7.66 -12.78 -4.00
C ASN A 32 6.14 -13.00 -4.14
N THR A 33 5.70 -14.25 -4.07
CA THR A 33 4.32 -14.58 -3.71
C THR A 33 4.18 -14.33 -2.22
N GLY A 34 3.99 -13.07 -1.88
CA GLY A 34 3.84 -12.59 -0.52
C GLY A 34 3.45 -11.13 -0.63
N ALA A 35 2.25 -10.82 -0.14
CA ALA A 35 1.70 -9.49 0.05
C ALA A 35 2.78 -8.39 0.07
N LEU A 36 2.71 -7.47 -0.90
CA LEU A 36 3.42 -6.20 -0.79
C LEU A 36 2.68 -5.41 0.29
N ALA A 37 3.43 -4.95 1.30
CA ALA A 37 2.89 -4.35 2.51
C ALA A 37 3.39 -2.92 2.69
N ALA A 38 2.46 -2.00 2.93
CA ALA A 38 2.68 -0.70 3.53
C ALA A 38 2.04 -0.75 4.93
N GLY A 39 2.86 -0.99 5.96
CA GLY A 39 2.35 -1.16 7.33
C GLY A 39 1.42 -2.38 7.48
N THR A 40 0.25 -2.18 8.09
CA THR A 40 -0.78 -3.22 8.33
C THR A 40 -1.82 -3.29 7.20
N LEU A 41 -1.57 -2.63 6.07
CA LEU A 41 -2.41 -2.70 4.87
C LEU A 41 -1.64 -3.41 3.76
N VAL A 42 -2.22 -4.47 3.22
CA VAL A 42 -1.55 -5.35 2.26
C VAL A 42 -2.39 -5.57 1.01
N ILE A 43 -1.71 -5.87 -0.10
CA ILE A 43 -2.36 -6.37 -1.31
C ILE A 43 -2.47 -7.89 -1.20
N ASP A 44 -3.68 -8.40 -1.07
CA ASP A 44 -3.99 -9.82 -1.13
C ASP A 44 -4.15 -10.28 -2.60
N ASN A 45 -3.62 -11.46 -2.90
CA ASN A 45 -3.54 -12.05 -4.24
C ASN A 45 -3.02 -11.08 -5.34
N PRO A 46 -1.84 -10.46 -5.16
CA PRO A 46 -1.33 -9.46 -6.09
C PRO A 46 -0.99 -10.06 -7.46
N SER A 47 -1.46 -9.42 -8.53
CA SER A 47 -1.05 -9.69 -9.92
C SER A 47 -0.50 -8.41 -10.53
N ALA A 48 0.76 -8.41 -10.94
CA ALA A 48 1.40 -7.22 -11.51
C ALA A 48 0.75 -6.83 -12.85
N ILE A 49 0.60 -5.52 -13.06
CA ILE A 49 0.08 -4.95 -14.30
C ILE A 49 0.95 -3.78 -14.77
N SER A 50 0.82 -3.47 -16.05
CA SER A 50 1.36 -2.25 -16.65
C SER A 50 0.30 -1.64 -17.53
N PHE A 51 0.26 -0.32 -17.53
CA PHE A 51 -0.68 0.48 -18.29
C PHE A 51 0.06 1.70 -18.84
N SER A 52 -0.60 2.42 -19.74
CA SER A 52 -0.07 3.61 -20.41
C SER A 52 -1.16 4.65 -20.47
N TYR A 53 -0.81 5.88 -20.81
CA TYR A 53 -1.77 6.98 -21.01
C TYR A 53 -2.38 7.63 -19.76
N TYR A 54 -2.02 7.18 -18.55
CA TYR A 54 -2.38 7.85 -17.30
C TYR A 54 -2.07 9.35 -17.32
N ASP A 55 -3.11 10.19 -17.38
CA ASP A 55 -3.03 11.62 -17.63
C ASP A 55 -4.02 12.48 -16.79
N GLY A 56 -4.44 13.61 -17.35
CA GLY A 56 -5.45 14.48 -16.76
C GLY A 56 -5.13 15.07 -15.40
N GLN A 57 -6.20 15.30 -14.64
CA GLN A 57 -6.11 15.78 -13.26
C GLN A 57 -5.36 14.79 -12.36
N PRO A 58 -5.60 13.46 -12.43
CA PRO A 58 -4.86 12.50 -11.61
C PRO A 58 -3.35 12.56 -11.81
N GLN A 59 -2.86 12.59 -13.05
CA GLN A 59 -1.41 12.71 -13.33
C GLN A 59 -0.82 14.01 -12.76
N THR A 60 -1.56 15.11 -12.79
CA THR A 60 -1.09 16.37 -12.19
C THR A 60 -0.88 16.22 -10.68
N VAL A 61 -1.74 15.46 -10.01
CA VAL A 61 -1.73 15.26 -8.56
C VAL A 61 -0.72 14.19 -8.13
N THR A 62 -0.70 13.04 -8.79
CA THR A 62 0.08 11.86 -8.41
C THR A 62 1.44 11.78 -9.11
N GLY A 63 1.59 12.45 -10.25
CA GLY A 63 2.65 12.19 -11.21
C GLY A 63 2.27 11.09 -12.20
N THR A 64 3.18 10.76 -13.12
CA THR A 64 2.91 9.67 -14.07
C THR A 64 3.03 8.32 -13.39
N LEU A 65 1.95 7.56 -13.40
CA LEU A 65 1.89 6.15 -13.02
C LEU A 65 1.75 5.29 -14.28
N SER A 66 2.32 4.09 -14.27
CA SER A 66 2.30 3.18 -15.45
C SER A 66 2.36 1.70 -15.06
N GLN A 67 2.35 1.42 -13.76
CA GLN A 67 2.51 0.09 -13.22
C GLN A 67 1.86 0.00 -11.85
N GLY A 68 1.37 -1.19 -11.51
CA GLY A 68 0.72 -1.45 -10.24
C GLY A 68 0.40 -2.94 -10.10
N PHE A 69 -0.60 -3.22 -9.29
CA PHE A 69 -1.12 -4.57 -9.06
C PHE A 69 -2.64 -4.57 -9.14
N TRP A 70 -3.20 -5.60 -9.77
CA TRP A 70 -4.52 -6.06 -9.37
C TRP A 70 -4.42 -6.86 -8.07
N GLY A 71 -5.51 -6.93 -7.33
CA GLY A 71 -5.61 -7.64 -6.08
C GLY A 71 -6.69 -7.04 -5.20
N SER A 72 -6.69 -7.43 -3.94
CA SER A 72 -7.61 -6.86 -2.95
C SER A 72 -6.84 -6.15 -1.85
N ILE A 73 -7.39 -5.07 -1.32
CA ILE A 73 -6.84 -4.40 -0.15
C ILE A 73 -7.31 -5.14 1.10
N PHE A 74 -6.36 -5.58 1.92
CA PHE A 74 -6.60 -6.33 3.14
C PHE A 74 -5.92 -5.65 4.33
N ALA A 75 -6.67 -5.41 5.40
CA ALA A 75 -6.16 -4.89 6.65
C ALA A 75 -5.78 -6.06 7.58
N THR A 76 -4.54 -6.09 8.08
CA THR A 76 -4.06 -7.15 8.99
C THR A 76 -4.46 -6.91 10.45
N GLY A 77 -5.14 -5.81 10.74
CA GLY A 77 -5.56 -5.38 12.07
C GLY A 77 -6.69 -4.37 11.96
N SER A 78 -7.31 -4.02 13.09
CA SER A 78 -8.31 -2.96 13.13
C SER A 78 -7.67 -1.57 13.09
N GLY A 79 -8.40 -0.59 12.56
CA GLY A 79 -7.89 0.76 12.42
C GLY A 79 -8.84 1.69 11.69
N ILE A 80 -8.35 2.88 11.34
CA ILE A 80 -9.06 3.87 10.56
C ILE A 80 -8.55 3.82 9.13
N PHE A 81 -9.44 3.50 8.20
CA PHE A 81 -9.21 3.59 6.76
C PHE A 81 -9.65 4.97 6.27
N THR A 82 -8.79 5.66 5.56
CA THR A 82 -9.05 6.97 4.97
C THR A 82 -8.82 6.90 3.48
N ALA A 83 -9.80 7.37 2.70
CA ALA A 83 -9.66 7.57 1.27
C ALA A 83 -9.73 9.06 0.96
N THR A 84 -8.83 9.52 0.10
CA THR A 84 -8.70 10.91 -0.34
C THR A 84 -8.86 10.97 -1.85
N TYR A 85 -9.77 11.83 -2.34
CA TYR A 85 -10.00 12.04 -3.76
C TYR A 85 -8.79 12.72 -4.41
N LEU A 86 -8.25 12.13 -5.49
CA LEU A 86 -7.06 12.62 -6.19
C LEU A 86 -7.33 13.09 -7.62
N GLY A 87 -8.57 12.99 -8.09
CA GLY A 87 -9.00 13.48 -9.41
C GLY A 87 -9.65 12.39 -10.25
N ASN A 88 -10.08 12.79 -11.44
CA ASN A 88 -10.66 11.97 -12.47
C ASN A 88 -10.27 12.51 -13.85
N GLU A 89 -10.28 11.65 -14.87
CA GLU A 89 -10.21 12.02 -16.28
C GLU A 89 -11.54 11.74 -17.00
N SER A 90 -12.27 10.72 -16.54
CA SER A 90 -13.45 10.17 -17.20
C SER A 90 -14.51 11.20 -17.60
N GLY A 91 -15.12 10.92 -18.75
CA GLY A 91 -16.35 11.58 -19.21
C GLY A 91 -17.63 11.03 -18.59
N TYR A 92 -17.55 9.94 -17.81
CA TYR A 92 -18.67 9.32 -17.09
C TYR A 92 -18.82 9.91 -15.67
N VAL A 93 -19.79 9.39 -14.90
CA VAL A 93 -20.01 9.82 -13.51
C VAL A 93 -19.58 8.74 -12.53
N ASP A 94 -18.32 8.79 -12.16
CA ASP A 94 -17.72 7.83 -11.25
C ASP A 94 -17.76 8.25 -9.78
N LYS A 95 -17.70 7.23 -8.92
CA LYS A 95 -17.61 7.44 -7.48
C LYS A 95 -16.90 6.31 -6.76
N PHE A 96 -16.27 6.69 -5.66
CA PHE A 96 -15.76 5.78 -4.65
C PHE A 96 -16.67 5.79 -3.42
N SER A 97 -16.97 4.61 -2.86
CA SER A 97 -17.79 4.46 -1.65
C SER A 97 -17.08 3.61 -0.61
N LEU A 98 -17.11 4.03 0.66
CA LEU A 98 -16.64 3.25 1.81
C LEU A 98 -17.82 2.60 2.54
N GLY A 99 -17.77 1.28 2.65
CA GLY A 99 -18.79 0.45 3.26
C GLY A 99 -20.19 0.64 2.67
N PHE A 100 -21.20 0.32 3.49
CA PHE A 100 -22.63 0.43 3.13
C PHE A 100 -23.26 1.80 3.48
N GLY A 101 -22.47 2.83 3.80
CA GLY A 101 -22.95 4.13 4.30
C GLY A 101 -22.89 5.31 3.31
N ASP A 102 -23.09 6.53 3.83
CA ASP A 102 -23.04 7.80 3.07
C ASP A 102 -21.62 8.28 2.73
N GLY A 103 -20.58 7.57 3.17
CA GLY A 103 -19.19 7.91 2.88
C GLY A 103 -18.86 7.71 1.42
N ARG A 104 -18.95 8.79 0.63
CA ARG A 104 -18.72 8.77 -0.82
C ARG A 104 -17.78 9.89 -1.24
N LEU A 105 -16.93 9.59 -2.21
CA LEU A 105 -16.21 10.56 -3.01
C LEU A 105 -16.81 10.55 -4.41
N LEU A 106 -17.15 11.72 -4.91
CA LEU A 106 -17.71 11.99 -6.23
C LEU A 106 -16.73 12.85 -7.01
N GLU A 107 -16.80 12.83 -8.33
CA GLU A 107 -15.91 13.64 -9.18
C GLU A 107 -16.13 15.14 -8.98
N SER A 108 -17.37 15.52 -8.62
CA SER A 108 -17.71 16.89 -8.23
C SER A 108 -17.06 17.35 -6.92
N ASN A 109 -16.41 16.46 -6.17
CA ASN A 109 -15.68 16.83 -4.97
C ASN A 109 -14.38 17.56 -5.32
N VAL A 110 -13.97 18.45 -4.43
CA VAL A 110 -12.67 19.11 -4.57
C VAL A 110 -11.56 18.08 -4.32
N VAL A 111 -10.53 18.06 -5.17
CA VAL A 111 -9.35 17.20 -4.94
C VAL A 111 -8.75 17.46 -3.55
N GLY A 112 -8.40 16.37 -2.87
CA GLY A 112 -8.01 16.35 -1.46
C GLY A 112 -9.18 16.09 -0.49
N THR A 113 -10.42 16.07 -0.95
CA THR A 113 -11.57 15.68 -0.12
C THR A 113 -11.38 14.27 0.40
N SER A 114 -11.60 14.05 1.69
CA SER A 114 -11.37 12.75 2.33
C SER A 114 -12.60 12.24 3.07
N ILE A 115 -12.77 10.91 3.05
CA ILE A 115 -13.74 10.17 3.86
C ILE A 115 -13.01 9.12 4.68
N SER A 116 -13.56 8.72 5.82
CA SER A 116 -12.90 7.74 6.70
C SER A 116 -13.90 6.84 7.41
N MET A 117 -13.44 5.62 7.71
CA MET A 117 -14.22 4.60 8.40
C MET A 117 -13.33 3.78 9.32
N GLY A 118 -13.83 3.43 10.50
CA GLY A 118 -13.22 2.40 11.33
C GLY A 118 -13.49 1.02 10.73
N ILE A 119 -12.44 0.23 10.53
CA ILE A 119 -12.53 -1.13 9.99
C ILE A 119 -11.85 -2.12 10.93
N ASP A 120 -12.31 -3.36 10.91
CA ASP A 120 -11.65 -4.50 11.54
C ASP A 120 -10.62 -5.12 10.58
N ALA A 121 -9.84 -6.09 11.09
CA ALA A 121 -8.98 -6.90 10.24
C ALA A 121 -9.82 -7.67 9.20
N GLY A 122 -9.35 -7.71 7.95
CA GLY A 122 -10.06 -8.35 6.86
C GLY A 122 -9.95 -7.59 5.54
N THR A 123 -10.68 -8.08 4.53
CA THR A 123 -10.87 -7.36 3.26
C THR A 123 -11.60 -6.05 3.53
N VAL A 124 -11.03 -4.94 3.09
CA VAL A 124 -11.62 -3.62 3.31
C VAL A 124 -12.88 -3.46 2.47
N ASP A 125 -14.00 -3.09 3.09
CA ASP A 125 -15.26 -2.90 2.37
C ASP A 125 -15.31 -1.53 1.68
N PHE A 126 -14.95 -1.50 0.40
CA PHE A 126 -15.13 -0.34 -0.47
C PHE A 126 -15.53 -0.77 -1.87
N SER A 127 -15.93 0.22 -2.68
CA SER A 127 -16.23 0.00 -4.08
C SER A 127 -16.09 1.25 -4.93
N PHE A 128 -15.77 1.03 -6.19
CA PHE A 128 -15.99 1.99 -7.26
C PHE A 128 -17.29 1.68 -7.99
N SER A 129 -17.88 2.70 -8.62
CA SER A 129 -19.05 2.51 -9.47
C SER A 129 -19.18 3.65 -10.46
N ASP A 130 -19.53 3.25 -11.68
CA ASP A 130 -19.95 4.12 -12.76
C ASP A 130 -21.49 4.27 -12.69
N THR A 131 -21.94 5.53 -12.66
CA THR A 131 -23.35 5.90 -12.53
C THR A 131 -24.02 6.18 -13.88
N GLU A 132 -23.28 6.36 -14.97
CA GLU A 132 -23.84 6.58 -16.32
C GLU A 132 -23.76 5.31 -17.18
N GLY A 133 -24.61 4.34 -16.86
CA GLY A 133 -24.75 3.08 -17.59
C GLY A 133 -25.75 2.12 -16.95
N LEU A 134 -25.45 0.81 -16.94
CA LEU A 134 -26.23 -0.22 -16.23
C LEU A 134 -26.03 -0.19 -14.69
N GLY A 135 -25.27 0.79 -14.16
CA GLY A 135 -24.97 0.91 -12.72
C GLY A 135 -23.94 -0.11 -12.26
N HIS A 136 -22.83 -0.21 -12.99
CA HIS A 136 -21.78 -1.17 -12.68
C HIS A 136 -21.03 -0.77 -11.43
N LYS A 137 -20.65 -1.78 -10.64
CA LYS A 137 -19.99 -1.60 -9.35
C LYS A 137 -18.87 -2.62 -9.25
N PHE A 138 -17.66 -2.17 -8.94
CA PHE A 138 -16.52 -3.02 -8.65
C PHE A 138 -16.17 -2.90 -7.17
N ARG A 139 -16.34 -3.98 -6.41
CA ARG A 139 -15.99 -4.03 -4.98
C ARG A 139 -14.56 -4.49 -4.80
N ASN A 140 -13.93 -4.05 -3.72
CA ASN A 140 -12.70 -4.67 -3.26
C ASN A 140 -12.95 -6.17 -2.97
N GLY A 141 -12.13 -7.05 -3.55
CA GLY A 141 -12.35 -8.50 -3.48
C GLY A 141 -13.11 -9.10 -4.67
N ASP A 142 -13.72 -8.29 -5.54
CA ASP A 142 -14.29 -8.81 -6.78
C ASP A 142 -13.18 -9.29 -7.73
N ALA A 143 -13.48 -10.31 -8.52
CA ALA A 143 -12.56 -10.78 -9.55
C ALA A 143 -12.47 -9.72 -10.66
N GLN A 144 -11.26 -9.24 -10.91
CA GLN A 144 -10.99 -8.35 -12.04
C GLN A 144 -11.39 -9.04 -13.36
N PHE A 145 -12.01 -8.28 -14.25
CA PHE A 145 -12.37 -8.74 -15.59
C PHE A 145 -12.10 -7.62 -16.60
N ASP A 146 -11.24 -7.92 -17.58
CA ASP A 146 -10.78 -6.97 -18.60
C ASP A 146 -10.23 -5.65 -17.99
N ALA A 147 -10.63 -4.51 -18.56
CA ALA A 147 -10.26 -3.16 -18.12
C ALA A 147 -10.95 -2.78 -16.80
N PHE A 148 -12.16 -3.28 -16.58
CA PHE A 148 -13.03 -2.83 -15.49
C PHE A 148 -12.52 -3.27 -14.11
N GLY A 149 -12.35 -2.30 -13.23
CA GLY A 149 -11.92 -2.49 -11.85
C GLY A 149 -10.86 -1.48 -11.47
N PHE A 150 -9.93 -1.82 -10.58
CA PHE A 150 -8.93 -0.85 -10.13
C PHE A 150 -7.51 -1.40 -10.08
N ALA A 151 -6.56 -0.53 -10.35
CA ALA A 151 -5.14 -0.73 -10.14
C ALA A 151 -4.73 -0.24 -8.75
N ILE A 152 -3.90 -1.02 -8.06
CA ILE A 152 -3.24 -0.64 -6.81
C ILE A 152 -1.82 -0.20 -7.14
N MET A 153 -1.54 1.08 -6.96
CA MET A 153 -0.30 1.76 -7.36
C MET A 153 0.48 2.26 -6.15
N ALA A 154 1.75 2.60 -6.39
CA ALA A 154 2.61 3.17 -5.36
C ALA A 154 2.03 4.52 -4.85
N GLY A 155 1.99 4.70 -3.53
CA GLY A 155 1.30 5.83 -2.91
C GLY A 155 1.97 7.21 -3.02
N GLN A 156 2.94 7.42 -3.90
CA GLN A 156 3.63 8.71 -3.98
C GLN A 156 2.84 9.72 -4.81
N THR A 157 2.77 10.98 -4.35
CA THR A 157 2.12 12.08 -5.08
C THR A 157 2.97 13.33 -5.11
N ASN A 158 2.70 14.20 -6.09
CA ASN A 158 3.34 15.50 -6.21
C ASN A 158 2.76 16.53 -5.23
N GLN A 159 1.47 16.40 -4.86
CA GLN A 159 0.73 17.45 -4.14
C GLN A 159 0.40 17.12 -2.68
N TYR A 160 0.17 15.85 -2.33
CA TYR A 160 -0.36 15.45 -1.01
C TYR A 160 0.60 14.57 -0.20
N GLY A 161 1.84 14.41 -0.66
CA GLY A 161 2.83 13.54 -0.01
C GLY A 161 2.61 12.07 -0.32
N SER A 162 2.75 11.21 0.69
CA SER A 162 2.69 9.74 0.52
C SER A 162 1.43 9.15 1.13
N PHE A 163 0.76 8.33 0.35
CA PHE A 163 -0.28 7.38 0.74
C PHE A 163 0.33 5.98 0.96
N ASP A 164 -0.44 5.07 1.57
CA ASP A 164 -0.05 3.66 1.61
C ASP A 164 -0.13 3.06 0.21
N TYR A 165 -1.24 3.34 -0.49
CA TYR A 165 -1.42 3.04 -1.91
C TYR A 165 -2.23 4.14 -2.60
N ILE A 166 -2.15 4.19 -3.92
CA ILE A 166 -3.12 4.89 -4.77
C ILE A 166 -3.97 3.83 -5.47
N LEU A 167 -5.28 4.05 -5.50
CA LEU A 167 -6.21 3.23 -6.27
C LEU A 167 -6.68 4.04 -7.47
N GLY A 168 -6.47 3.50 -8.66
CA GLY A 168 -6.97 4.07 -9.91
C GLY A 168 -8.04 3.16 -10.48
N PHE A 169 -9.25 3.66 -10.62
CA PHE A 169 -10.36 2.94 -11.21
C PHE A 169 -10.37 3.10 -12.71
N ASN A 170 -10.89 2.08 -13.39
CA ASN A 170 -11.21 2.12 -14.80
C ASN A 170 -12.62 1.59 -15.00
N ASP A 171 -13.42 2.30 -15.78
CA ASP A 171 -14.79 1.92 -16.11
C ASP A 171 -14.83 0.82 -17.19
N LEU A 172 -16.01 0.57 -17.78
CA LEU A 172 -16.23 -0.51 -18.75
C LEU A 172 -15.89 -0.15 -20.20
N TYR A 173 -15.43 1.06 -20.48
CA TYR A 173 -15.02 1.44 -21.81
C TYR A 173 -13.74 0.69 -22.21
N ALA A 174 -13.90 -0.39 -22.97
CA ALA A 174 -12.80 -1.29 -23.37
C ALA A 174 -11.68 -0.64 -24.22
N GLY A 175 -11.85 0.62 -24.64
CA GLY A 175 -10.83 1.40 -25.33
C GLY A 175 -9.85 2.09 -24.38
N ASP A 176 -10.14 2.10 -23.08
CA ASP A 176 -9.37 2.79 -22.08
C ASP A 176 -9.03 1.88 -20.89
N THR A 177 -7.75 1.87 -20.52
CA THR A 177 -7.15 0.94 -19.55
C THR A 177 -6.01 1.60 -18.78
N ASP A 178 -6.07 2.91 -18.60
CA ASP A 178 -5.03 3.71 -17.98
C ASP A 178 -5.24 3.93 -16.48
N TYR A 179 -6.43 3.59 -15.96
CA TYR A 179 -6.78 3.62 -14.54
C TYR A 179 -6.78 5.03 -13.93
N ASP A 180 -7.15 6.05 -14.70
CA ASP A 180 -7.32 7.42 -14.19
C ASP A 180 -8.77 7.94 -14.22
N ASP A 181 -9.73 7.12 -14.63
CA ASP A 181 -11.17 7.43 -14.62
C ASP A 181 -11.64 7.94 -13.25
N PHE A 182 -11.17 7.31 -12.15
CA PHE A 182 -11.36 7.86 -10.80
C PHE A 182 -10.24 7.44 -9.86
N VAL A 183 -9.55 8.40 -9.26
CA VAL A 183 -8.35 8.12 -8.47
C VAL A 183 -8.51 8.53 -7.01
N VAL A 184 -8.13 7.62 -6.10
CA VAL A 184 -8.09 7.88 -4.66
C VAL A 184 -6.76 7.46 -4.05
N GLY A 185 -6.25 8.25 -3.11
CA GLY A 185 -5.16 7.87 -2.22
C GLY A 185 -5.73 7.23 -0.98
N ILE A 186 -5.12 6.14 -0.50
CA ILE A 186 -5.58 5.44 0.71
C ILE A 186 -4.52 5.44 1.79
N ASN A 187 -4.96 5.71 3.02
CA ASN A 187 -4.15 5.59 4.22
C ASN A 187 -4.86 4.70 5.25
N PHE A 188 -4.07 3.97 6.03
CA PHE A 188 -4.55 3.18 7.14
C PHE A 188 -3.80 3.52 8.43
N ALA A 189 -4.54 3.93 9.44
CA ALA A 189 -4.03 4.21 10.78
C ALA A 189 -4.44 3.07 11.73
N PRO A 190 -3.53 2.16 12.13
CA PRO A 190 -3.86 1.07 13.05
C PRO A 190 -4.33 1.62 14.39
N VAL A 191 -5.41 1.04 14.93
CA VAL A 191 -5.88 1.36 16.29
C VAL A 191 -5.46 0.20 17.20
N PRO A 192 -4.66 0.45 18.26
CA PRO A 192 -4.27 -0.63 19.16
C PRO A 192 -5.48 -1.28 19.82
N GLU A 193 -5.49 -2.60 19.90
CA GLU A 193 -6.59 -3.31 20.54
C GLU A 193 -6.70 -2.94 22.04
N PRO A 194 -7.92 -2.93 22.62
CA PRO A 194 -8.12 -2.66 24.04
C PRO A 194 -7.23 -3.49 24.98
N GLN A 195 -6.90 -4.71 24.56
CA GLN A 195 -6.05 -5.64 25.30
C GLN A 195 -4.60 -5.13 25.40
N THR A 196 -4.09 -4.46 24.37
CA THR A 196 -2.74 -3.84 24.39
C THR A 196 -2.68 -2.76 25.46
N TYR A 197 -3.72 -1.93 25.59
CA TYR A 197 -3.81 -0.94 26.67
C TYR A 197 -3.89 -1.60 28.05
N ALA A 198 -4.69 -2.66 28.18
CA ALA A 198 -4.76 -3.42 29.43
C ALA A 198 -3.40 -4.02 29.83
N MET A 199 -2.63 -4.54 28.87
CA MET A 199 -1.29 -5.08 29.10
C MET A 199 -0.27 -4.00 29.49
N ILE A 200 -0.31 -2.83 28.85
CA ILE A 200 0.53 -1.69 29.23
C ILE A 200 0.18 -1.23 30.65
N LEU A 201 -1.11 -1.08 30.96
CA LEU A 201 -1.57 -0.70 32.30
C LEU A 201 -1.21 -1.75 33.35
N ALA A 202 -1.32 -3.04 33.02
CA ALA A 202 -0.90 -4.12 33.89
C ALA A 202 0.63 -4.05 34.13
N GLY A 203 1.43 -3.86 33.08
CA GLY A 203 2.88 -3.69 33.18
C GLY A 203 3.26 -2.49 34.06
N LEU A 204 2.65 -1.33 33.83
CA LEU A 204 2.86 -0.12 34.64
C LEU A 204 2.38 -0.30 36.09
N GLY A 205 1.26 -0.99 36.30
CA GLY A 205 0.75 -1.33 37.62
C GLY A 205 1.72 -2.20 38.41
N LEU A 206 2.29 -3.23 37.78
CA LEU A 206 3.31 -4.10 38.38
C LEU A 206 4.59 -3.33 38.73
N LEU A 207 5.04 -2.41 37.87
CA LEU A 207 6.19 -1.55 38.15
C LEU A 207 5.91 -0.61 39.34
N GLY A 208 4.74 0.02 39.39
CA GLY A 208 4.32 0.89 40.49
C GLY A 208 4.29 0.17 41.84
N VAL A 209 3.71 -1.05 41.88
CA VAL A 209 3.71 -1.90 43.09
C VAL A 209 5.13 -2.28 43.50
N SER A 210 6.00 -2.61 42.56
CA SER A 210 7.39 -2.99 42.81
C SER A 210 8.20 -1.84 43.41
N PHE A 211 8.02 -0.61 42.94
CA PHE A 211 8.65 0.58 43.52
C PHE A 211 8.10 0.92 44.91
N ARG A 212 6.80 0.73 45.15
CA ARG A 212 6.21 0.93 46.49
C ARG A 212 6.83 0.00 47.54
N ARG A 213 7.03 -1.28 47.21
CA ARG A 213 7.62 -2.27 48.14
C ARG A 213 9.05 -1.92 48.56
N ARG A 214 9.85 -1.31 47.68
CA ARG A 214 11.24 -0.91 47.99
C ARG A 214 11.33 0.22 49.02
N LYS A 215 10.32 1.10 49.10
CA LYS A 215 10.27 2.16 50.13
C LYS A 215 9.88 1.64 51.51
N SER A 216 9.17 0.52 51.60
CA SER A 216 8.70 -0.03 52.88
C SER A 216 9.74 -0.89 53.61
N GLY A 217 10.89 -1.17 53.00
CA GLY A 217 12.00 -1.92 53.62
C GLY A 217 13.15 -1.07 54.16
N MET A 218 12.96 0.25 54.30
CA MET A 218 14.01 1.20 54.74
C MET A 218 13.65 1.93 56.05
N PHE A 219 12.89 1.25 56.92
CA PHE A 219 12.66 1.64 58.32
C PHE A 219 12.66 0.37 59.17
N ASP A 220 13.84 -0.03 59.63
CA ASP A 220 14.09 -0.85 60.83
C ASP A 220 15.48 -0.47 61.35
#